data_AF-A0AA88QST1-F1
#
_entry.id   AF-A0AA88QST1-F1
#
_cell.length_a   1.000
_cell.length_b   1.000
_cell.length_c   1.000
_cell.angle_alpha   90.00
_cell.angle_beta   90.00
_cell.angle_gamma   90.00
#
_symmetry.space_group_name_H-M   'P 1'
#
loop_
_entity.id
_entity.type
_entity.pdbx_description
1 polymer ?
#
loop_
_entity_poly.entity_id
_entity_poly.type
_entity_poly.pdbx_seq_one_letter_code
_entity_poly.pdbx_strand_id
1 'polypeptide(L)'
;MVLQRGSLKWSNREGLQGSVLQAATTNKAWDTLENVFKGIDKVKKVRLQNLRAKFESLQMKDSETNFYYISRVLLVVNQLKRNGEEMEDS
;
A
#
# COMPACT_ATOMS: atom_id res chain seq x y z
N MET A 1 -41.13 -25.87 -35.80
CA MET A 1 -40.92 -24.61 -35.03
C MET A 1 -40.27 -24.85 -33.65
N VAL A 2 -39.39 -25.85 -33.47
CA VAL A 2 -38.81 -26.22 -32.14
C VAL A 2 -37.33 -25.78 -32.00
N LEU A 3 -36.64 -25.48 -33.11
CA LEU A 3 -35.20 -25.21 -33.12
C LEU A 3 -34.80 -23.85 -32.52
N GLN A 4 -35.66 -22.82 -32.61
CA GLN A 4 -35.36 -21.47 -32.08
C GLN A 4 -35.31 -21.41 -30.56
N ARG A 5 -36.13 -22.19 -29.85
CA ARG A 5 -36.18 -22.19 -28.37
C ARG A 5 -34.93 -22.77 -27.73
N GLY A 6 -34.36 -23.82 -28.35
CA GLY A 6 -33.10 -24.41 -27.91
C GLY A 6 -31.93 -23.45 -28.12
N SER A 7 -31.88 -22.79 -29.27
CA SER A 7 -30.83 -21.83 -29.62
C SER A 7 -30.78 -20.62 -28.68
N LEU A 8 -31.94 -20.04 -28.33
CA LEU A 8 -32.03 -18.94 -27.37
C LEU A 8 -31.54 -19.32 -25.96
N LYS A 9 -31.89 -20.53 -25.49
CA LYS A 9 -31.45 -21.02 -24.17
C LYS A 9 -29.93 -21.23 -24.11
N TRP A 10 -29.35 -21.70 -25.21
CA TRP A 10 -27.89 -21.88 -25.33
C TRP A 10 -27.16 -20.55 -25.36
N SER A 11 -27.62 -19.61 -26.19
CA SER A 11 -27.05 -18.27 -26.27
C SER A 11 -27.10 -17.53 -24.92
N ASN A 12 -28.24 -17.61 -24.20
CA ASN A 12 -28.35 -17.05 -22.85
C ASN A 12 -27.37 -17.69 -21.85
N ARG A 13 -27.12 -19.00 -21.96
CA ARG A 13 -26.21 -19.70 -21.06
C ARG A 13 -24.77 -19.21 -21.24
N GLU A 14 -24.31 -19.06 -22.49
CA GLU A 14 -22.94 -18.59 -22.76
C GLU A 14 -22.75 -17.13 -22.33
N GLY A 15 -23.75 -16.27 -22.55
CA GLY A 15 -23.72 -14.89 -22.05
C GLY A 15 -23.63 -14.81 -20.53
N LEU A 16 -24.39 -15.66 -19.81
CA LEU A 16 -24.31 -15.78 -18.35
C LEU A 16 -22.95 -16.34 -17.90
N GLN A 17 -22.39 -17.30 -18.63
CA GLN A 17 -21.07 -17.85 -18.32
C GLN A 17 -19.98 -16.78 -18.44
N GLY A 18 -20.02 -15.99 -19.52
CA GLY A 18 -19.08 -14.90 -19.77
C GLY A 18 -19.15 -13.81 -18.69
N SER A 19 -20.36 -13.39 -18.31
CA SER A 19 -20.54 -12.36 -17.26
C SER A 19 -20.07 -12.83 -15.89
N VAL A 20 -20.30 -14.09 -15.53
CA VAL A 20 -19.82 -14.69 -14.27
C VAL A 20 -18.29 -14.77 -14.25
N LEU A 21 -17.65 -15.17 -15.36
CA LEU A 21 -16.19 -15.22 -15.46
C LEU A 21 -15.55 -13.83 -15.35
N GLN A 22 -16.18 -12.83 -15.96
CA GLN A 22 -15.72 -11.44 -15.86
C GLN A 22 -15.84 -10.91 -14.44
N ALA A 23 -16.98 -11.12 -13.78
CA ALA A 23 -17.19 -10.73 -12.39
C ALA A 23 -16.18 -11.39 -11.44
N ALA A 24 -15.93 -12.70 -11.61
CA ALA A 24 -14.93 -13.42 -10.82
C ALA A 24 -13.51 -12.87 -11.01
N THR A 25 -13.15 -12.47 -12.23
CA THR A 25 -11.84 -11.88 -12.53
C THR A 25 -11.70 -10.50 -11.89
N THR A 26 -12.75 -9.67 -11.99
CA THR A 26 -12.79 -8.34 -11.36
C THR A 26 -12.66 -8.44 -9.84
N ASN A 27 -13.36 -9.39 -9.20
CA ASN A 27 -13.25 -9.59 -7.75
C ASN A 27 -11.82 -9.99 -7.34
N LYS A 28 -11.19 -10.91 -8.08
CA LYS A 28 -9.78 -11.29 -7.83
C LYS A 28 -8.82 -10.11 -7.97
N ALA A 29 -9.05 -9.23 -8.94
CA ALA A 29 -8.24 -8.02 -9.12
C ALA A 29 -8.39 -7.06 -7.93
N TRP A 30 -9.63 -6.84 -7.45
CA TRP A 30 -9.89 -6.04 -6.26
C TRP A 30 -9.28 -6.63 -4.99
N ASP A 31 -9.42 -7.94 -4.77
CA ASP A 31 -8.80 -8.63 -3.62
C ASP A 31 -7.28 -8.49 -3.63
N THR A 32 -6.66 -8.59 -4.81
CA THR A 32 -5.21 -8.41 -4.97
C THR A 32 -4.81 -6.97 -4.62
N LEU A 33 -5.54 -5.99 -5.13
CA LEU A 33 -5.29 -4.58 -4.86
C LEU A 33 -5.41 -4.27 -3.36
N GLU A 34 -6.47 -4.74 -2.72
CA GLU A 34 -6.70 -4.53 -1.29
C GLU A 34 -5.58 -5.14 -0.44
N ASN A 35 -5.14 -6.35 -0.78
CA ASN A 35 -4.03 -7.02 -0.10
C ASN A 35 -2.70 -6.25 -0.26
N VAL A 36 -2.43 -5.73 -1.46
CA VAL A 36 -1.24 -4.90 -1.71
C VAL A 36 -1.29 -3.61 -0.90
N PHE A 37 -2.43 -2.90 -0.88
CA PHE A 37 -2.61 -1.68 -0.08
C PHE A 37 -2.42 -1.95 1.42
N LYS A 38 -3.08 -2.99 1.97
CA LYS A 38 -2.88 -3.42 3.37
C LYS A 38 -1.41 -3.75 3.66
N GLY A 39 -0.71 -4.37 2.69
CA GLY A 39 0.72 -4.64 2.78
C GLY A 39 1.56 -3.37 2.84
N ILE A 40 1.27 -2.40 1.97
CA ILE A 40 1.92 -1.07 1.95
C ILE A 40 1.76 -0.37 3.30
N ASP A 41 0.56 -0.37 3.88
CA ASP A 41 0.30 0.27 5.17
C ASP A 41 1.10 -0.37 6.31
N LYS A 42 1.18 -1.71 6.33
CA LYS A 42 2.01 -2.44 7.31
C LYS A 42 3.49 -2.10 7.17
N VAL A 43 4.01 -2.08 5.94
CA VAL A 43 5.42 -1.72 5.67
C VAL A 43 5.70 -0.28 6.10
N LYS A 44 4.80 0.66 5.78
CA LYS A 44 4.90 2.06 6.19
C LYS A 44 4.91 2.21 7.71
N LYS A 45 4.05 1.48 8.42
CA LYS A 45 3.99 1.49 9.89
C LYS A 45 5.29 0.99 10.53
N VAL A 46 5.82 -0.16 10.08
CA VAL A 46 7.10 -0.69 10.58
C VAL A 46 8.25 0.28 10.32
N ARG A 47 8.26 0.91 9.14
CA ARG A 47 9.27 1.91 8.78
C ARG A 47 9.21 3.13 9.68
N LEU A 48 8.01 3.65 9.98
CA LEU A 48 7.83 4.75 10.92
C LEU A 48 8.29 4.39 12.32
N GLN A 49 7.93 3.20 12.83
CA GLN A 49 8.40 2.73 14.14
C GLN A 49 9.93 2.68 14.24
N ASN A 50 10.60 2.15 13.21
CA ASN A 50 12.06 2.12 13.17
C ASN A 50 12.68 3.52 13.12
N LEU A 51 12.09 4.45 12.38
CA LEU A 51 12.58 5.83 12.30
C LEU A 51 12.39 6.57 13.63
N ARG A 52 11.28 6.36 14.34
CA ARG A 52 11.07 6.92 15.69
C ARG A 52 12.09 6.39 16.68
N ALA A 53 12.31 5.07 16.72
CA ALA A 53 13.34 4.48 17.56
C ALA A 53 14.76 5.01 17.22
N LYS A 54 15.04 5.23 15.92
CA LYS A 54 16.29 5.85 15.48
C LYS A 54 16.41 7.31 15.92
N PHE A 55 15.30 8.06 15.90
CA PHE A 55 15.26 9.44 16.37
C PHE A 55 15.45 9.53 17.89
N GLU A 56 14.74 8.71 18.66
CA GLU A 56 14.85 8.64 20.12
C GLU A 56 16.26 8.25 20.59
N SER A 57 16.96 7.43 19.80
CA SER A 57 18.36 7.04 20.07
C SER A 57 19.39 8.01 19.48
N LEU A 58 18.98 9.08 18.80
CA LEU A 58 19.92 10.10 18.32
C LEU A 58 20.50 10.86 19.51
N GLN A 59 21.80 10.72 19.65
CA GLN A 59 22.63 11.52 20.53
C GLN A 59 23.89 11.94 19.78
N MET A 60 24.38 13.13 20.13
CA MET A 60 25.64 13.63 19.62
C MET A 60 26.78 12.81 20.21
N LYS A 61 27.75 12.43 19.38
CA LYS A 61 28.95 11.71 19.83
C LYS A 61 30.01 12.70 20.30
N ASP A 62 30.89 12.28 21.20
CA ASP A 62 31.96 13.14 21.75
C ASP A 62 32.88 13.75 20.68
N SER A 63 33.11 13.03 19.58
CA SER A 63 33.96 13.46 18.46
C SER A 63 33.18 14.03 17.27
N GLU A 64 31.86 14.19 17.40
CA GLU A 64 31.00 14.66 16.32
C GLU A 64 30.93 16.20 16.33
N THR A 65 30.88 16.81 15.15
CA THR A 65 30.65 18.26 15.05
C THR A 65 29.15 18.55 15.08
N ASN A 66 28.77 19.74 15.55
CA ASN A 66 27.38 20.19 15.54
C ASN A 66 26.74 20.06 14.15
N PHE A 67 27.48 20.41 13.10
CA PHE A 67 27.00 20.31 11.72
C PHE A 67 26.67 18.87 11.32
N TYR A 68 27.51 17.91 11.69
CA TYR A 68 27.29 16.50 11.35
C TYR A 68 26.13 15.90 12.16
N TYR A 69 26.01 16.28 13.43
CA TYR A 69 24.87 15.89 14.26
C TYR A 69 23.55 16.43 13.68
N ILE A 70 23.48 17.73 13.39
CA ILE A 70 22.30 18.37 12.78
C ILE A 70 21.95 17.70 11.45
N SER A 71 22.94 17.35 10.63
CA SER A 71 22.72 16.64 9.37
C SER A 71 22.07 15.27 9.58
N ARG A 72 22.47 14.51 10.61
CA ARG A 72 21.84 13.23 10.95
C ARG A 72 20.42 13.39 11.45
N VAL A 73 20.16 14.41 12.28
CA VAL A 73 18.81 14.76 12.76
C VAL A 73 17.90 15.07 11.57
N LEU A 74 18.33 15.97 10.67
CA LEU A 74 17.56 16.31 9.47
C LEU A 74 17.29 15.08 8.60
N LEU A 75 18.26 14.18 8.45
CA LEU A 75 18.07 12.96 7.66
C LEU A 75 16.93 12.11 8.22
N VAL A 76 16.87 11.90 9.54
CA VAL A 76 15.81 11.12 10.18
C VAL A 76 14.46 11.84 10.10
N VAL A 77 14.43 13.14 10.38
CA VAL A 77 13.23 13.99 10.27
C VAL A 77 12.64 13.96 8.86
N ASN A 78 13.48 14.12 7.83
CA ASN A 78 13.04 14.06 6.44
C ASN A 78 12.50 12.68 6.06
N GLN A 79 13.05 11.62 6.63
CA GLN A 79 12.53 10.26 6.42
C GLN A 79 11.17 10.07 7.10
N LEU A 80 10.98 10.59 8.32
CA LEU A 80 9.69 10.57 9.02
C LEU A 80 8.61 11.34 8.22
N LYS A 81 8.91 12.58 7.81
CA LYS A 81 8.01 13.41 6.97
C LYS A 81 7.61 12.71 5.66
N ARG A 82 8.58 12.14 4.93
CA ARG A 82 8.31 11.38 3.68
C ARG A 82 7.47 10.13 3.89
N ASN A 83 7.49 9.54 5.09
CA ASN A 83 6.66 8.39 5.44
C ASN A 83 5.31 8.81 6.03
N GLY A 84 4.89 10.07 5.84
CA GLY A 84 3.55 10.56 6.15
C GLY A 84 3.34 10.91 7.62
N GLU A 85 4.41 11.19 8.35
CA GLU A 85 4.32 11.76 9.69
C GLU A 85 4.33 13.29 9.59
N GLU A 86 3.23 13.91 10.00
CA GLU A 86 3.18 15.36 10.17
C GLU A 86 4.02 15.72 11.39
N MET A 87 4.95 16.65 11.21
CA MET A 87 5.66 17.27 12.33
C MET A 87 5.21 18.72 12.38
N GLU A 88 4.68 19.14 13.53
CA GLU A 88 4.45 20.55 13.79
C GLU A 88 5.81 21.25 13.89
N ASP A 89 5.95 22.35 13.14
CA ASP A 89 7.07 23.26 13.36
C ASP A 89 6.81 23.96 14.71
N SER A 90 7.77 23.84 15.62
CA SER A 90 7.71 24.43 16.97
C SER A 90 7.95 25.94 16.96
#